data_AF-A0A3N5MXB1-F1
#
_entry.id   AF-A0A3N5MXB1-F1
#
_cell.length_a   1.000
_cell.length_b   1.000
_cell.length_c   1.000
_cell.angle_alpha   90.00
_cell.angle_beta   90.00
_cell.angle_gamma   90.00
#
_symmetry.space_group_name_H-M   'P 1'
#
loop_
_entity.id
_entity.type
_entity.pdbx_description
1 polymer ?
#
loop_
_entity_poly.entity_id
_entity_poly.type
_entity_poly.pdbx_seq_one_letter_code
_entity_poly.pdbx_strand_id
1 'polypeptide(L)'
;MSTSVVQKVLSIQSLGMAIYIAGKLIPYLLVSAAFTFVYIFLPNTKVRFAAALTGGIFSGIVWKITGMIFASFIVTSAQYSAIYSGFSLVILALIWLYWSWFILLVGAKVSFYQQYPTLIYARKDSLSLSNRMKEKLALMIMFLIGSHFHLNKPAWNLESLSKRVGLPAPIVSNILAMLERKGLVAPSGEEPPVYLPAKDPEIIRVGEILEVARYGDESLAIHDAIPAVDGMIKHMENLFQQSAENATLKSLILSAEKSGV
;
A
#
# COMPACT_ATOMS: atom_id res chain seq x y z
N MET A 1 -34.65 -27.12 46.44
CA MET A 1 -33.37 -26.76 47.10
C MET A 1 -32.46 -25.90 46.21
N SER A 2 -32.57 -25.96 44.88
CA SER A 2 -31.71 -25.22 43.94
C SER A 2 -32.19 -23.78 43.63
N THR A 3 -33.47 -23.45 43.76
CA THR A 3 -34.00 -22.10 43.47
C THR A 3 -33.89 -21.12 44.64
N SER A 4 -33.90 -21.61 45.88
CA SER A 4 -33.83 -20.77 47.09
C SER A 4 -32.42 -20.23 47.36
N VAL A 5 -31.38 -20.99 47.01
CA VAL A 5 -29.98 -20.53 47.07
C VAL A 5 -29.72 -19.46 46.01
N VAL A 6 -30.25 -19.65 44.79
CA VAL A 6 -30.17 -18.65 43.73
C VAL A 6 -30.90 -17.36 44.14
N GLN A 7 -32.08 -17.45 44.78
CA GLN A 7 -32.79 -16.27 45.28
C GLN A 7 -32.08 -15.57 46.46
N LYS A 8 -31.43 -16.31 47.36
CA LYS A 8 -30.63 -15.74 48.47
C LYS A 8 -29.34 -15.06 48.01
N VAL A 9 -28.79 -15.48 46.88
CA VAL A 9 -27.62 -14.86 46.26
C VAL A 9 -28.01 -13.61 45.45
N LEU A 10 -29.23 -13.58 44.89
CA LEU A 10 -29.79 -12.42 44.20
C LEU A 10 -30.23 -11.27 45.13
N SER A 11 -30.37 -11.51 46.44
CA SER A 11 -30.82 -10.48 47.41
C SER A 11 -29.75 -9.49 47.84
N ILE A 12 -28.49 -9.68 47.43
CA ILE A 12 -27.44 -8.65 47.57
C ILE A 12 -27.40 -7.91 46.24
N GLN A 13 -28.03 -6.73 46.19
CA GLN A 13 -28.26 -5.92 44.97
C GLN A 13 -27.02 -5.80 44.08
N SER A 14 -25.83 -5.67 44.67
CA SER A 14 -24.55 -5.57 43.97
C SER A 14 -24.07 -6.90 43.35
N LEU A 15 -24.30 -8.04 44.02
CA LEU A 15 -23.93 -9.37 43.52
C LEU A 15 -24.84 -9.81 42.37
N GLY A 16 -26.14 -9.51 42.43
CA GLY A 16 -27.06 -9.75 41.33
C GLY A 16 -26.64 -9.02 40.04
N MET A 17 -26.25 -7.75 40.17
CA MET A 17 -25.73 -6.95 39.03
C MET A 17 -24.41 -7.50 38.49
N ALA A 18 -23.48 -7.88 39.38
CA ALA A 18 -22.19 -8.46 38.97
C ALA A 18 -22.37 -9.80 38.23
N ILE A 19 -23.24 -10.70 38.71
CA ILE A 19 -23.53 -11.98 38.06
C ILE A 19 -24.20 -11.76 36.69
N TYR A 20 -25.13 -10.80 36.61
CA TYR A 20 -25.78 -10.45 35.34
C TYR A 20 -24.79 -9.90 34.30
N ILE A 21 -23.92 -8.97 34.71
CA ILE A 21 -22.87 -8.40 33.86
C ILE A 21 -21.88 -9.49 33.43
N ALA A 22 -21.42 -10.31 34.37
CA ALA A 22 -20.51 -11.43 34.10
C ALA A 22 -21.13 -12.41 33.11
N GLY A 23 -22.39 -12.81 33.31
CA GLY A 23 -23.11 -13.71 32.40
C GLY A 23 -23.22 -13.16 30.98
N LYS A 24 -23.34 -11.83 30.83
CA LYS A 24 -23.37 -11.17 29.53
C LYS A 24 -21.99 -11.06 28.89
N LEU A 25 -20.92 -10.83 29.66
CA LEU A 25 -19.55 -10.62 29.17
C LEU A 25 -18.78 -11.90 28.89
N ILE A 26 -19.00 -12.97 29.66
CA ILE A 26 -18.29 -14.25 29.53
C ILE A 26 -18.29 -14.77 28.07
N PRO A 27 -19.41 -14.80 27.34
CA PRO A 27 -19.42 -15.27 25.95
C PRO A 27 -18.55 -14.41 25.01
N TYR A 28 -18.40 -13.12 25.27
CA TYR A 28 -17.53 -12.24 24.46
C TYR A 28 -16.05 -12.52 24.75
N LEU A 29 -15.71 -12.71 26.04
CA LEU A 29 -14.37 -13.05 26.47
C LEU A 29 -13.93 -14.41 25.91
N LEU A 30 -14.80 -15.43 25.97
CA LEU A 30 -14.50 -16.77 25.45
C LEU A 30 -14.27 -16.77 23.93
N VAL A 31 -15.13 -16.09 23.17
CA VAL A 31 -14.98 -16.01 21.71
C VAL A 31 -13.70 -15.24 21.35
N SER A 32 -13.43 -14.13 22.04
CA SER A 32 -12.20 -13.35 21.81
C SER A 32 -10.94 -14.16 22.17
N ALA A 33 -10.99 -14.94 23.24
CA ALA A 33 -9.91 -15.85 23.64
C ALA A 33 -9.70 -16.97 22.61
N ALA A 34 -10.78 -17.52 22.04
CA ALA A 34 -10.68 -18.52 20.97
C ALA A 34 -10.01 -17.95 19.70
N PHE A 35 -10.39 -16.74 19.26
CA PHE A 35 -9.71 -16.07 18.15
C PHE A 35 -8.25 -15.76 18.47
N THR A 36 -7.97 -15.27 19.67
CA THR A 36 -6.60 -15.02 20.14
C THR A 36 -5.76 -16.29 20.09
N PHE A 37 -6.30 -17.42 20.55
CA PHE A 37 -5.65 -18.72 20.48
C PHE A 37 -5.34 -19.12 19.04
N VAL A 38 -6.32 -19.03 18.14
CA VAL A 38 -6.11 -19.32 16.71
C VAL A 38 -5.00 -18.43 16.13
N TYR A 39 -4.97 -17.14 16.44
CA TYR A 39 -3.94 -16.21 15.93
C TYR A 39 -2.54 -16.45 16.50
N ILE A 40 -2.41 -17.13 17.62
CA ILE A 40 -1.10 -17.50 18.19
C ILE A 40 -0.60 -18.83 17.62
N PHE A 41 -1.48 -19.82 17.52
CA PHE A 41 -1.09 -21.20 17.24
C PHE A 41 -1.17 -21.62 15.78
N LEU A 42 -2.09 -21.04 15.01
CA LEU A 42 -2.32 -21.43 13.62
C LEU A 42 -1.30 -20.85 12.62
N PRO A 43 -0.82 -19.59 12.77
CA PRO A 43 0.14 -19.03 11.83
C PRO A 43 1.50 -19.74 11.86
N ASN A 44 2.17 -19.79 10.71
CA ASN A 44 3.55 -20.29 10.59
C ASN A 44 4.61 -19.27 11.07
N THR A 45 4.22 -18.27 11.86
CA THR A 45 5.08 -17.17 12.32
C THR A 45 4.85 -16.88 13.79
N LYS A 46 5.86 -16.30 14.47
CA LYS A 46 5.76 -15.94 15.88
C LYS A 46 4.95 -14.66 16.05
N VAL A 47 3.71 -14.79 16.53
CA VAL A 47 2.83 -13.65 16.84
C VAL A 47 2.97 -13.25 18.31
N ARG A 48 3.12 -11.95 18.59
CA ARG A 48 3.17 -11.42 19.97
C ARG A 48 1.80 -11.50 20.61
N PHE A 49 1.71 -11.94 21.87
CA PHE A 49 0.43 -12.10 22.58
C PHE A 49 -0.44 -10.83 22.58
N ALA A 50 0.17 -9.66 22.83
CA ALA A 50 -0.56 -8.38 22.82
C ALA A 50 -1.20 -8.08 21.45
N ALA A 51 -0.51 -8.39 20.36
CA ALA A 51 -1.03 -8.21 19.00
C ALA A 51 -2.11 -9.25 18.66
N ALA A 52 -1.95 -10.49 19.11
CA ALA A 52 -2.99 -11.52 18.96
C ALA A 52 -4.25 -11.15 19.75
N LEU A 53 -4.09 -10.58 20.94
CA LEU A 53 -5.21 -10.15 21.80
C LEU A 53 -6.00 -9.00 21.18
N THR A 54 -5.34 -7.99 20.61
CA THR A 54 -6.05 -6.89 19.92
C THR A 54 -6.85 -7.41 18.73
N GLY A 55 -6.25 -8.27 17.90
CA GLY A 55 -6.95 -8.93 16.80
C GLY A 55 -8.10 -9.83 17.28
N GLY A 56 -7.89 -10.56 18.38
CA GLY A 56 -8.89 -11.47 18.96
C GLY A 56 -10.09 -10.75 19.55
N ILE A 57 -9.87 -9.64 20.27
CA ILE A 57 -10.95 -8.78 20.78
C ILE A 57 -11.73 -8.17 19.61
N PHE A 58 -11.03 -7.65 18.60
CA PHE A 58 -11.66 -7.10 17.40
C PHE A 58 -12.55 -8.15 16.71
N SER A 59 -12.02 -9.34 16.42
CA SER A 59 -12.79 -10.43 15.81
C SER A 59 -13.94 -10.90 16.68
N GLY A 60 -13.75 -10.99 17.99
CA GLY A 60 -14.81 -11.41 18.91
C GLY A 60 -16.01 -10.45 18.91
N ILE A 61 -15.76 -9.14 18.85
CA ILE A 61 -16.81 -8.11 18.75
C ILE A 61 -17.52 -8.22 17.40
N VAL A 62 -16.78 -8.26 16.29
CA VAL A 62 -17.36 -8.35 14.95
C VAL A 62 -18.16 -9.64 14.78
N TRP A 63 -17.65 -10.78 15.25
CA TRP A 63 -18.35 -12.06 15.23
C TRP A 63 -19.72 -12.00 15.90
N LYS A 64 -19.81 -11.33 17.05
CA LYS A 64 -21.08 -11.18 17.76
C LYS A 64 -22.07 -10.30 17.01
N ILE A 65 -21.61 -9.18 16.45
CA ILE A 65 -22.45 -8.29 15.65
C ILE A 65 -22.98 -9.03 14.42
N THR A 66 -22.10 -9.69 13.67
CA THR A 66 -22.47 -10.49 12.49
C THR A 66 -23.41 -11.63 12.86
N GLY A 67 -23.19 -12.31 13.99
CA GLY A 67 -24.07 -13.36 14.50
C GLY A 67 -25.48 -12.87 14.82
N MET A 68 -25.61 -11.69 15.42
CA MET A 68 -26.93 -11.08 15.67
C MET A 68 -27.65 -10.73 14.37
N ILE A 69 -26.93 -10.12 13.41
CA ILE A 69 -27.49 -9.78 12.09
C ILE A 69 -27.94 -11.04 11.36
N PHE A 70 -27.11 -12.08 11.36
CA PHE A 70 -27.39 -13.34 10.67
C PHE A 70 -28.57 -14.10 11.31
N ALA A 71 -28.65 -14.13 12.64
CA ALA A 71 -29.78 -14.72 13.36
C ALA A 71 -31.10 -14.03 13.01
N SER A 72 -31.12 -12.69 13.02
CA SER A 72 -32.29 -11.91 12.59
C SER A 72 -32.68 -12.19 11.14
N PHE A 73 -31.69 -12.26 10.24
CA PHE A 73 -31.90 -12.57 8.83
C PHE A 73 -32.52 -13.96 8.61
N ILE A 74 -32.05 -14.99 9.35
CA ILE A 74 -32.62 -16.34 9.28
C ILE A 74 -34.08 -16.33 9.74
N VAL A 75 -34.39 -15.70 10.88
CA VAL A 75 -35.75 -15.70 11.43
C VAL A 75 -36.73 -15.05 10.45
N THR A 76 -36.37 -13.94 9.82
CA THR A 76 -37.21 -13.28 8.81
C THR A 76 -37.33 -14.09 7.52
N SER A 77 -36.23 -14.69 7.03
CA SER A 77 -36.23 -15.42 5.74
C SER A 77 -36.87 -16.82 5.84
N ALA A 78 -36.77 -17.48 6.99
CA ALA A 78 -37.28 -18.84 7.19
C ALA A 78 -38.80 -18.93 7.00
N GLN A 79 -39.55 -17.86 7.31
CA GLN A 79 -41.01 -17.83 7.14
C GLN A 79 -41.50 -17.92 5.69
N TYR A 80 -40.63 -17.65 4.70
CA TYR A 80 -41.00 -17.65 3.26
C TYR A 80 -40.60 -18.94 2.51
N SER A 81 -39.96 -19.91 3.16
CA SER A 81 -39.14 -20.94 2.48
C SER A 81 -39.72 -22.38 2.45
N ALA A 82 -41.05 -22.53 2.44
CA ALA A 82 -41.71 -23.85 2.58
C ALA A 82 -41.45 -24.86 1.44
N ILE A 83 -41.00 -24.42 0.25
CA ILE A 83 -40.85 -25.30 -0.94
C ILE A 83 -39.39 -25.73 -1.19
N TYR A 84 -38.40 -24.98 -0.70
CA TYR A 84 -36.95 -25.22 -0.96
C TYR A 84 -36.08 -25.31 0.31
N SER A 85 -36.67 -25.62 1.48
CA SER A 85 -36.02 -25.43 2.78
C SER A 85 -34.68 -26.16 2.98
N GLY A 86 -34.52 -27.35 2.39
CA GLY A 86 -33.29 -28.15 2.51
C GLY A 86 -32.08 -27.54 1.79
N PHE A 87 -32.27 -27.02 0.57
CA PHE A 87 -31.20 -26.39 -0.20
C PHE A 87 -30.79 -25.03 0.36
N SER A 88 -31.78 -24.25 0.83
CA SER A 88 -31.55 -22.96 1.49
C SER A 88 -30.69 -23.08 2.75
N LEU A 89 -30.84 -24.16 3.52
CA LEU A 89 -30.02 -24.39 4.71
C LEU A 89 -28.52 -24.48 4.37
N VAL A 90 -28.18 -25.18 3.28
CA VAL A 90 -26.79 -25.31 2.81
C VAL A 90 -26.25 -23.95 2.37
N ILE A 91 -27.02 -23.18 1.60
CA ILE A 91 -26.62 -21.83 1.18
C ILE A 91 -26.40 -20.92 2.39
N LEU A 92 -27.32 -20.92 3.35
CA LEU A 92 -27.20 -20.14 4.59
C LEU A 92 -25.95 -20.55 5.38
N ALA A 93 -25.66 -21.85 5.48
CA ALA A 93 -24.46 -22.36 6.12
C ALA A 93 -23.18 -21.90 5.40
N LEU A 94 -23.17 -21.89 4.06
CA LEU A 94 -22.03 -21.39 3.26
C LEU A 94 -21.83 -19.88 3.44
N ILE A 95 -22.90 -19.09 3.48
CA ILE A 95 -22.83 -17.65 3.75
C ILE A 95 -22.28 -17.41 5.17
N TRP A 96 -22.78 -18.14 6.17
CA TRP A 96 -22.29 -18.06 7.54
C TRP A 96 -20.80 -18.41 7.63
N LEU A 97 -20.41 -19.51 6.97
CA LEU A 97 -19.03 -19.97 6.91
C LEU A 97 -18.13 -18.92 6.25
N TYR A 98 -18.55 -18.36 5.11
CA TYR A 98 -17.83 -17.30 4.41
C TYR A 98 -17.56 -16.11 5.33
N TRP A 99 -18.59 -15.61 6.00
CA TRP A 99 -18.45 -14.49 6.94
C TRP A 99 -17.57 -14.86 8.13
N SER A 100 -17.68 -16.08 8.63
CA SER A 100 -16.85 -16.59 9.73
C SER A 100 -15.36 -16.56 9.37
N TRP A 101 -15.00 -17.07 8.20
CA TRP A 101 -13.63 -17.05 7.69
C TRP A 101 -13.16 -15.64 7.37
N PHE A 102 -14.03 -14.80 6.81
CA PHE A 102 -13.71 -13.41 6.54
C PHE A 102 -13.33 -12.67 7.83
N ILE A 103 -14.11 -12.81 8.90
CA ILE A 103 -13.83 -12.20 10.21
C ILE A 103 -12.52 -12.71 10.80
N LEU A 104 -12.25 -14.03 10.66
CA LEU A 104 -11.01 -14.64 11.11
C LEU A 104 -9.79 -14.05 10.36
N LEU A 105 -9.85 -13.97 9.04
CA LEU A 105 -8.75 -13.46 8.23
C LEU A 105 -8.53 -11.96 8.43
N VAL A 106 -9.59 -11.17 8.57
CA VAL A 106 -9.48 -9.73 8.87
C VAL A 106 -8.87 -9.52 10.25
N GLY A 107 -9.28 -10.27 11.26
CA GLY A 107 -8.68 -10.18 12.60
C GLY A 107 -7.20 -10.55 12.63
N ALA A 108 -6.79 -11.58 11.88
CA ALA A 108 -5.40 -11.93 11.72
C ALA A 108 -4.59 -10.77 11.08
N LYS A 109 -5.16 -10.06 10.10
CA LYS A 109 -4.53 -8.85 9.53
C LYS A 109 -4.43 -7.71 10.53
N VAL A 110 -5.46 -7.48 11.35
CA VAL A 110 -5.43 -6.47 12.41
C VAL A 110 -4.32 -6.79 13.43
N SER A 111 -4.19 -8.07 13.81
CA SER A 111 -3.10 -8.54 14.67
C SER A 111 -1.73 -8.27 14.04
N PHE A 112 -1.57 -8.59 12.75
CA PHE A 112 -0.35 -8.32 12.01
C PHE A 112 0.00 -6.82 11.97
N TYR A 113 -0.98 -5.94 11.72
CA TYR A 113 -0.75 -4.49 11.67
C TYR A 113 -0.36 -3.91 13.03
N GLN A 114 -0.94 -4.42 14.11
CA GLN A 114 -0.54 -4.03 15.46
C GLN A 114 0.92 -4.45 15.74
N GLN A 115 1.37 -5.60 15.20
CA GLN A 115 2.72 -6.10 15.39
C GLN A 115 3.77 -5.40 14.50
N TYR A 116 3.40 -4.98 13.28
CA TYR A 116 4.30 -4.39 12.28
C TYR A 116 3.75 -3.08 11.69
N PRO A 117 3.66 -1.99 12.48
CA PRO A 117 3.09 -0.72 12.02
C PRO A 117 3.89 -0.08 10.86
N THR A 118 5.21 -0.26 10.84
CA THR A 118 6.11 0.33 9.82
C THR A 118 5.92 -0.25 8.42
N LEU A 119 5.42 -1.49 8.29
CA LEU A 119 5.21 -2.14 6.99
C LEU A 119 4.00 -1.59 6.22
N ILE A 120 3.12 -0.83 6.88
CA ILE A 120 1.96 -0.18 6.24
C ILE A 120 2.42 0.94 5.29
N TYR A 121 3.55 1.58 5.60
CA TYR A 121 4.09 2.67 4.80
C TYR A 121 4.97 2.20 3.63
N ALA A 122 5.64 1.05 3.77
CA ALA A 122 6.62 0.57 2.78
C ALA A 122 6.01 -0.11 1.53
N ARG A 123 4.70 -0.38 1.50
CA ARG A 123 4.11 -1.26 0.46
C ARG A 123 3.76 -0.55 -0.86
N LYS A 124 3.82 0.79 -0.91
CA LYS A 124 3.58 1.53 -2.17
C LYS A 124 4.82 1.58 -3.08
N ASP A 125 6.00 1.23 -2.56
CA ASP A 125 7.30 1.45 -3.24
C ASP A 125 7.94 0.18 -3.80
N SER A 126 7.15 -0.83 -4.20
CA SER A 126 7.69 -2.17 -4.56
C SER A 126 8.60 -2.24 -5.80
N LEU A 127 9.03 -1.09 -6.36
CA LEU A 127 10.09 -0.96 -7.37
C LEU A 127 11.00 0.25 -7.07
N SER A 128 11.42 0.43 -5.81
CA SER A 128 12.34 1.51 -5.43
C SER A 128 13.72 1.30 -6.03
N LEU A 129 13.94 1.87 -7.22
CA LEU A 129 15.27 2.04 -7.77
C LEU A 129 16.11 2.90 -6.82
N SER A 130 17.36 2.52 -6.59
CA SER A 130 18.35 3.39 -5.94
C SER A 130 18.39 4.75 -6.64
N ASN A 131 18.59 5.85 -5.89
CA ASN A 131 18.66 7.21 -6.46
C ASN A 131 19.63 7.30 -7.64
N ARG A 132 20.79 6.64 -7.54
CA ARG A 132 21.76 6.54 -8.64
C ARG A 132 21.19 5.87 -9.89
N MET A 133 20.36 4.85 -9.73
CA MET A 133 19.71 4.14 -10.83
C MET A 133 18.57 4.97 -11.43
N LYS A 134 17.79 5.69 -10.59
CA LYS A 134 16.77 6.64 -11.05
C LYS A 134 17.40 7.75 -11.90
N GLU A 135 18.48 8.36 -11.42
CA GLU A 135 19.25 9.38 -12.14
C GLU A 135 19.75 8.87 -13.50
N LYS A 136 20.41 7.70 -13.51
CA LYS A 136 20.90 7.08 -14.75
C LYS A 136 19.76 6.78 -15.72
N LEU A 137 18.65 6.26 -15.22
CA LEU A 137 17.50 5.90 -16.04
C LEU A 137 16.78 7.13 -16.61
N ALA A 138 16.59 8.18 -15.82
CA ALA A 138 16.01 9.45 -16.27
C ALA A 138 16.87 10.10 -17.37
N LEU A 139 18.20 10.14 -17.18
CA LEU A 139 19.12 10.61 -18.22
C LEU A 139 19.05 9.75 -19.47
N MET A 140 19.02 8.43 -19.33
CA MET A 140 18.99 7.51 -20.47
C MET A 140 17.67 7.65 -21.27
N ILE A 141 16.53 7.77 -20.58
CA ILE A 141 15.23 8.00 -21.23
C ILE A 141 15.24 9.36 -21.95
N MET A 142 15.68 10.43 -21.28
CA MET A 142 15.77 11.76 -21.90
C MET A 142 16.72 11.78 -23.10
N PHE A 143 17.85 11.09 -23.02
CA PHE A 143 18.79 10.93 -24.12
C PHE A 143 18.15 10.22 -25.32
N LEU A 144 17.44 9.10 -25.09
CA LEU A 144 16.77 8.35 -26.16
C LEU A 144 15.68 9.17 -26.86
N ILE A 145 14.86 9.86 -26.06
CA ILE A 145 13.79 10.74 -26.57
C ILE A 145 14.41 11.92 -27.34
N GLY A 146 15.39 12.60 -26.75
CA GLY A 146 16.06 13.75 -27.37
C GLY A 146 16.84 13.39 -28.63
N SER A 147 17.51 12.24 -28.66
CA SER A 147 18.25 11.77 -29.83
C SER A 147 17.32 11.46 -31.01
N HIS A 148 16.19 10.79 -30.76
CA HIS A 148 15.20 10.54 -31.82
C HIS A 148 14.55 11.84 -32.32
N PHE A 149 14.29 12.78 -31.42
CA PHE A 149 13.79 14.11 -31.79
C PHE A 149 14.80 14.87 -32.66
N HIS A 150 16.08 14.88 -32.30
CA HIS A 150 17.12 15.58 -33.05
C HIS A 150 17.37 14.98 -34.44
N LEU A 151 17.34 13.64 -34.54
CA LEU A 151 17.56 12.90 -35.79
C LEU A 151 16.28 12.73 -36.63
N ASN A 152 15.18 13.38 -36.24
CA ASN A 152 13.87 13.30 -36.88
C ASN A 152 13.38 11.84 -37.11
N LYS A 153 13.64 10.98 -36.12
CA LYS A 153 13.26 9.56 -36.08
C LYS A 153 11.89 9.39 -35.39
N PRO A 154 11.19 8.25 -35.59
CA PRO A 154 9.92 8.00 -34.92
C PRO A 154 10.06 8.09 -33.39
N ALA A 155 9.11 8.79 -32.75
CA ALA A 155 9.09 9.01 -31.32
C ALA A 155 8.93 7.70 -30.54
N TRP A 156 9.41 7.70 -29.30
CA TRP A 156 9.41 6.52 -28.45
C TRP A 156 8.07 6.33 -27.74
N ASN A 157 7.49 5.13 -27.78
CA ASN A 157 6.37 4.75 -26.90
C ASN A 157 6.87 3.98 -25.67
N LEU A 158 6.00 3.82 -24.67
CA LEU A 158 6.32 3.15 -23.40
C LEU A 158 6.89 1.74 -23.59
N GLU A 159 6.28 0.96 -24.50
CA GLU A 159 6.68 -0.42 -24.76
C GLU A 159 8.07 -0.51 -25.40
N SER A 160 8.35 0.34 -26.39
CA SER A 160 9.65 0.40 -27.07
C SER A 160 10.76 0.90 -26.14
N LEU A 161 10.46 1.86 -25.26
CA LEU A 161 11.41 2.31 -24.21
C LEU A 161 11.69 1.19 -23.21
N SER A 162 10.66 0.52 -22.71
CA SER A 162 10.79 -0.62 -21.81
C SER A 162 11.67 -1.72 -22.42
N LYS A 163 11.45 -2.06 -23.69
CA LYS A 163 12.25 -3.05 -24.42
C LYS A 163 13.69 -2.60 -24.63
N ARG A 164 13.94 -1.34 -24.99
CA ARG A 164 15.29 -0.80 -25.25
C ARG A 164 16.11 -0.68 -23.97
N VAL A 165 15.47 -0.24 -22.89
CA VAL A 165 16.09 -0.07 -21.57
C VAL A 165 16.27 -1.42 -20.85
N GLY A 166 15.47 -2.43 -21.21
CA GLY A 166 15.49 -3.75 -20.57
C GLY A 166 14.85 -3.77 -19.18
N LEU A 167 13.96 -2.82 -18.88
CA LEU A 167 13.27 -2.72 -17.59
C LEU A 167 11.75 -2.83 -17.78
N PRO A 168 11.02 -3.42 -16.81
CA PRO A 168 9.56 -3.51 -16.84
C PRO A 168 8.86 -2.16 -17.07
N ALA A 169 7.79 -2.16 -17.85
CA ALA A 169 7.01 -0.96 -18.19
C ALA A 169 6.57 -0.11 -16.98
N PRO A 170 6.19 -0.67 -15.80
CA PRO A 170 5.88 0.14 -14.63
C PRO A 170 7.05 1.00 -14.13
N ILE A 171 8.29 0.50 -14.22
CA ILE A 171 9.48 1.25 -13.80
C ILE A 171 9.70 2.45 -14.74
N VAL A 172 9.63 2.20 -16.05
CA VAL A 172 9.81 3.24 -17.07
C VAL A 172 8.69 4.28 -17.00
N SER A 173 7.45 3.83 -16.80
CA SER A 173 6.27 4.69 -16.62
C SER A 173 6.43 5.63 -15.42
N ASN A 174 6.94 5.13 -14.28
CA ASN A 174 7.20 5.99 -13.11
C ASN A 174 8.21 7.09 -13.41
N ILE A 175 9.31 6.79 -14.13
CA ILE A 175 10.29 7.81 -14.51
C ILE A 175 9.70 8.82 -15.50
N LEU A 176 8.96 8.34 -16.51
CA LEU A 176 8.29 9.22 -17.48
C LEU A 176 7.30 10.16 -16.80
N ALA A 177 6.50 9.66 -15.84
CA ALA A 177 5.57 10.48 -15.08
C ALA A 177 6.27 11.57 -14.24
N MET A 178 7.45 11.28 -13.67
CA MET A 178 8.25 12.29 -12.97
C MET A 178 8.76 13.39 -13.92
N LEU A 179 9.25 13.00 -15.10
CA LEU A 179 9.72 13.93 -16.14
C LEU A 179 8.58 14.76 -16.72
N GLU A 180 7.40 14.16 -16.91
CA GLU A 180 6.19 14.81 -17.41
C GLU A 180 5.68 15.89 -16.44
N ARG A 181 5.62 15.59 -15.14
CA ARG A 181 5.19 16.55 -14.10
C ARG A 181 6.01 17.83 -14.08
N LYS A 182 7.28 17.75 -14.47
CA LYS A 182 8.21 18.89 -14.52
C LYS A 182 8.30 19.52 -15.92
N GLY A 183 7.49 19.05 -16.87
CA GLY A 183 7.44 19.57 -18.23
C GLY A 183 8.73 19.35 -19.01
N LEU A 184 9.42 18.24 -18.77
CA LEU A 184 10.59 17.81 -19.55
C LEU A 184 10.19 16.91 -20.73
N VAL A 185 9.16 16.10 -20.54
CA VAL A 185 8.59 15.19 -21.54
C VAL A 185 7.09 15.45 -21.65
N ALA A 186 6.54 15.34 -22.86
CA ALA A 186 5.10 15.39 -23.11
C ALA A 186 4.65 14.14 -23.88
N PRO A 187 3.54 13.50 -23.47
CA PRO A 187 2.91 12.47 -24.29
C PRO A 187 2.16 13.11 -25.47
N SER A 188 2.20 12.45 -26.63
CA SER A 188 1.36 12.76 -27.78
C SER A 188 -0.06 12.25 -27.56
N GLY A 189 -1.05 12.86 -28.22
CA GLY A 189 -2.46 12.46 -28.18
C GLY A 189 -2.80 11.23 -29.03
N GLU A 190 -1.80 10.48 -29.47
CA GLU A 190 -1.97 9.23 -30.23
C GLU A 190 -2.18 8.02 -29.31
N GLU A 191 -2.85 6.97 -29.79
CA GLU A 191 -2.95 5.68 -29.12
C GLU A 191 -2.15 4.61 -29.90
N PRO A 192 -1.02 4.09 -29.37
CA PRO A 192 -0.44 4.33 -28.03
C PRO A 192 0.33 5.66 -27.92
N PRO A 193 0.42 6.26 -26.71
CA PRO A 193 1.09 7.54 -26.53
C PRO A 193 2.59 7.42 -26.81
N VAL A 194 3.08 8.31 -27.68
CA VAL A 194 4.51 8.53 -27.93
C VAL A 194 5.02 9.72 -27.13
N TYR A 195 6.26 9.66 -26.68
CA TYR A 195 6.86 10.67 -25.81
C TYR A 195 7.83 11.55 -26.59
N LEU A 196 7.68 12.87 -26.42
CA LEU A 196 8.49 13.92 -27.05
C LEU A 196 9.10 14.82 -25.98
N PRO A 197 10.25 15.47 -26.23
CA PRO A 197 10.72 16.56 -25.37
C PRO A 197 9.68 17.68 -25.33
N ALA A 198 9.33 18.14 -24.13
CA ALA A 198 8.38 19.25 -23.97
C ALA A 198 9.03 20.64 -24.22
N LYS A 199 10.36 20.70 -24.21
CA LYS A 199 11.18 21.89 -24.48
C LYS A 199 12.28 21.55 -25.50
N ASP A 200 12.88 22.56 -26.09
CA ASP A 200 14.05 22.38 -26.96
C ASP A 200 15.19 21.66 -26.21
N PRO A 201 15.77 20.56 -26.74
CA PRO A 201 16.91 19.86 -26.15
C PRO A 201 18.15 20.75 -25.86
N GLU A 202 18.26 21.92 -26.48
CA GLU A 202 19.30 22.90 -26.20
C GLU A 202 19.08 23.65 -24.87
N ILE A 203 17.82 23.79 -24.44
CA ILE A 203 17.43 24.48 -23.21
C ILE A 203 17.37 23.50 -22.03
N ILE A 204 17.05 22.23 -22.30
CA ILE A 204 16.98 21.20 -21.27
C ILE A 204 18.38 20.94 -20.68
N ARG A 205 18.57 21.31 -19.41
CA ARG A 205 19.82 21.09 -18.69
C ARG A 205 19.86 19.69 -18.10
N VAL A 206 21.05 19.09 -18.12
CA VAL A 206 21.32 17.78 -17.47
C VAL A 206 21.05 17.87 -15.96
N GLY A 207 21.36 19.02 -15.34
CA GLY A 207 21.04 19.29 -13.93
C GLY A 207 19.55 19.21 -13.63
N GLU A 208 18.70 19.76 -14.49
CA GLU A 208 17.23 19.73 -14.35
C GLU A 208 16.72 18.28 -14.38
N ILE A 209 17.22 17.45 -15.31
CA ILE A 209 16.84 16.03 -15.41
C ILE A 209 17.22 15.26 -14.14
N LEU A 210 18.43 15.49 -13.62
CA LEU A 210 18.95 14.82 -12.43
C LEU A 210 18.24 15.26 -11.16
N GLU A 211 17.89 16.55 -11.05
CA GLU A 211 17.09 17.09 -9.96
C GLU A 211 15.73 16.39 -9.89
N VAL A 212 15.02 16.27 -11.01
CA VAL A 212 13.73 15.56 -11.06
C VAL A 212 13.84 14.12 -10.58
N ALA A 213 14.92 13.41 -10.96
CA ALA A 213 15.16 12.03 -10.53
C ALA A 213 15.50 11.91 -9.03
N ARG A 214 16.10 12.94 -8.42
CA ARG A 214 16.45 12.99 -7.00
C ARG A 214 15.26 13.30 -6.10
N TYR A 215 14.48 14.31 -6.45
CA TYR A 215 13.41 14.85 -5.59
C TYR A 215 12.02 14.26 -5.90
N GLY A 216 11.90 13.40 -6.93
CA GLY A 216 10.63 12.96 -7.50
C GLY A 216 9.67 12.18 -6.59
N ASP A 217 10.03 11.96 -5.31
CA ASP A 217 9.17 11.27 -4.33
C ASP A 217 9.38 11.76 -2.87
N GLU A 218 9.78 13.03 -2.66
CA GLU A 218 9.84 13.61 -1.30
C GLU A 218 8.43 13.90 -0.74
N SER A 219 7.67 12.85 -0.44
CA SER A 219 6.41 12.96 0.31
C SER A 219 6.60 12.81 1.83
N LEU A 220 7.81 12.52 2.29
CA LEU A 220 8.11 12.22 3.69
C LEU A 220 8.99 13.34 4.28
N ALA A 221 8.39 14.16 5.14
CA ALA A 221 9.13 15.16 5.90
C ALA A 221 9.88 14.49 7.06
N ILE A 222 11.18 14.72 7.17
CA ILE A 222 11.98 14.31 8.33
C ILE A 222 11.70 15.33 9.45
N HIS A 223 11.09 14.88 10.55
CA HIS A 223 10.63 15.76 11.62
C HIS A 223 11.75 16.30 12.54
N ASP A 224 12.93 15.67 12.53
CA ASP A 224 14.10 16.08 13.34
C ASP A 224 15.25 16.54 12.43
N ALA A 225 15.12 17.73 11.87
CA ALA A 225 16.13 18.33 11.00
C ALA A 225 17.39 18.72 11.79
N ILE A 226 18.56 18.22 11.39
CA ILE A 226 19.86 18.58 11.96
C ILE A 226 20.47 19.67 11.06
N PRO A 227 20.61 20.94 11.51
CA PRO A 227 21.03 22.04 10.64
C PRO A 227 22.38 21.83 9.95
N ALA A 228 23.31 21.12 10.60
CA ALA A 228 24.61 20.77 10.01
C ALA A 228 24.47 19.78 8.84
N VAL A 229 23.53 18.84 8.93
CA VAL A 229 23.23 17.89 7.85
C VAL A 229 22.57 18.61 6.69
N ASP A 230 21.57 19.46 6.97
CA ASP A 230 20.90 20.26 5.93
C ASP A 230 21.88 21.21 5.22
N GLY A 231 22.80 21.81 5.99
CA GLY A 231 23.88 22.64 5.44
C GLY A 231 24.80 21.87 4.50
N MET A 232 25.16 20.63 4.86
CA MET A 232 25.98 19.77 4.00
C MET A 232 25.24 19.35 2.73
N ILE A 233 23.96 18.98 2.83
CA ILE A 233 23.13 18.61 1.67
C ILE A 233 23.02 19.80 0.72
N LYS A 234 22.70 21.00 1.22
CA LYS A 234 22.66 22.23 0.41
C LYS A 234 24.00 22.55 -0.24
N HIS A 235 25.11 22.33 0.45
CA HIS A 235 26.44 22.55 -0.12
C HIS A 235 26.72 21.60 -1.30
N MET A 236 26.41 20.30 -1.14
CA MET A 236 26.53 19.32 -2.22
C MET A 236 25.62 19.66 -3.42
N GLU A 237 24.41 20.13 -3.16
CA GLU A 237 23.46 20.55 -4.19
C GLU A 237 23.98 21.75 -4.99
N ASN A 238 24.55 22.75 -4.32
CA ASN A 238 25.15 23.92 -4.97
C ASN A 238 26.34 23.55 -5.86
N LEU A 239 27.24 22.69 -5.38
CA LEU A 239 28.37 22.20 -6.18
C LEU A 239 27.91 21.43 -7.43
N PHE A 240 26.84 20.66 -7.27
CA PHE A 240 26.27 19.88 -8.36
C PHE A 240 25.60 20.77 -9.41
N GLN A 241 24.81 21.76 -9.00
CA GLN A 241 24.22 22.77 -9.89
C GLN A 241 25.31 23.48 -10.71
N GLN A 242 26.36 23.96 -10.05
CA GLN A 242 27.50 24.63 -10.72
C GLN A 242 28.18 23.72 -11.75
N SER A 243 28.38 22.44 -11.43
CA SER A 243 28.98 21.50 -12.38
C SER A 243 28.07 21.16 -13.57
N ALA A 244 26.75 21.24 -13.39
CA ALA A 244 25.77 20.86 -14.40
C ALA A 244 25.25 22.04 -15.24
N GLU A 245 25.59 23.28 -14.88
CA GLU A 245 25.13 24.52 -15.54
C GLU A 245 25.38 24.55 -17.06
N ASN A 246 26.50 24.01 -17.51
CA ASN A 246 26.92 24.04 -18.91
C ASN A 246 26.55 22.79 -19.72
N ALA A 247 26.01 21.76 -19.08
CA ALA A 247 25.68 20.50 -19.75
C ALA A 247 24.20 20.48 -20.16
N THR A 248 23.95 20.55 -21.47
CA THR A 248 22.60 20.46 -22.06
C THR A 248 22.35 19.07 -22.65
N LEU A 249 21.09 18.69 -22.80
CA LEU A 249 20.72 17.43 -23.44
C LEU A 249 21.32 17.32 -24.86
N LYS A 250 21.32 18.42 -25.62
CA LYS A 250 21.98 18.51 -26.94
C LYS A 250 23.49 18.23 -26.86
N SER A 251 24.20 18.80 -25.88
CA SER A 251 25.64 18.55 -25.70
C SER A 251 25.95 17.07 -25.43
N LEU A 252 25.06 16.38 -24.70
CA LEU A 252 25.18 14.96 -24.41
C LEU A 252 24.96 14.12 -25.67
N ILE A 253 23.97 14.47 -26.49
CA ILE A 253 23.68 13.80 -27.78
C ILE A 253 24.89 13.92 -28.73
N LEU A 254 25.44 15.12 -28.88
CA LEU A 254 26.60 15.38 -29.75
C LEU A 254 27.88 14.68 -29.27
N SER A 255 28.05 14.53 -27.95
CA SER A 255 29.18 13.79 -27.37
C SER A 255 29.10 12.29 -27.64
N ALA A 256 27.89 11.72 -27.60
CA ALA A 256 27.66 10.31 -27.92
C ALA A 256 27.94 10.01 -29.39
N GLU A 257 27.54 10.90 -30.32
CA GLU A 257 27.83 10.76 -31.75
C GLU A 257 29.34 10.74 -32.03
N LYS A 258 30.12 11.58 -31.34
CA LYS A 258 31.60 11.56 -31.43
C LYS A 258 32.24 10.30 -30.85
N SER A 259 31.52 9.59 -29.97
CA SER A 259 31.99 8.40 -29.26
C SER A 259 31.59 7.08 -29.93
N GLY A 260 30.84 7.11 -31.04
CA GLY A 260 30.54 5.95 -31.87
C GLY A 260 29.59 4.92 -31.24
N VAL A 261 28.69 5.33 -30.34
CA VAL A 261 27.67 4.47 -29.71
C VAL A 261 26.28 4.79 -30.24
#